data_AF-A0A1X4HAT3-F1
#
_entry.id   AF-A0A1X4HAT3-F1
#
_cell.length_a   1.000
_cell.length_b   1.000
_cell.length_c   1.000
_cell.angle_alpha   90.00
_cell.angle_beta   90.00
_cell.angle_gamma   90.00
#
_symmetry.space_group_name_H-M   'P 1'
#
loop_
_entity.id
_entity.type
_entity.pdbx_description
1 polymer ?
#
loop_
_entity_poly.entity_id
_entity_poly.type
_entity_poly.pdbx_seq_one_letter_code
_entity_poly.pdbx_strand_id
1 'polypeptide(L)'
;MSTTSPPGVERTLRGCRPADVDPVVIDAADLDSTAPEHLRDLKRGLAARGYQPAAVAAEAEFDTESTLERQREVDRLRGLLRAAAFLGAGRIEVSVTGEVREEARTALAALAERADREGVELVRVGADAGGA
;
A
#
# COMPACT_ATOMS: atom_id res chain seq x y z
N MET A 1 6.83 -21.67 -11.70
CA MET A 1 5.68 -20.95 -12.27
C MET A 1 6.22 -19.92 -13.24
N SER A 2 6.05 -20.14 -14.55
CA SER A 2 6.58 -19.23 -15.58
C SER A 2 5.61 -18.07 -15.78
N THR A 3 5.91 -16.91 -15.20
CA THR A 3 5.19 -15.66 -15.43
C THR A 3 5.71 -15.00 -16.70
N THR A 4 5.41 -15.58 -17.86
CA THR A 4 5.66 -14.85 -19.10
C THR A 4 4.63 -13.73 -19.16
N SER A 5 5.03 -12.51 -18.77
CA SER A 5 4.20 -11.30 -18.89
C SER A 5 3.55 -11.29 -20.28
N PRO A 6 2.26 -10.94 -20.39
CA PRO A 6 1.61 -10.84 -21.69
C PRO A 6 2.45 -9.95 -22.60
N PRO A 7 2.72 -10.34 -23.86
CA PRO A 7 3.69 -9.65 -24.72
C PRO A 7 3.37 -8.15 -24.95
N GLY A 8 2.12 -7.73 -24.69
CA GLY A 8 1.71 -6.32 -24.69
C GLY A 8 2.23 -5.50 -23.50
N VAL A 9 2.30 -6.07 -22.30
CA VAL A 9 2.74 -5.36 -21.08
C VAL A 9 4.22 -5.00 -21.19
N GLU A 10 5.06 -5.96 -21.55
CA GLU A 10 6.51 -5.77 -21.74
C GLU A 10 6.83 -4.70 -22.79
N ARG A 11 6.03 -4.62 -23.85
CA ARG A 11 6.19 -3.58 -24.88
C ARG A 11 5.91 -2.19 -24.31
N THR A 12 4.86 -2.03 -23.52
CA THR A 12 4.52 -0.75 -22.87
C THR A 12 5.60 -0.33 -21.88
N LEU A 13 6.07 -1.25 -21.02
CA LEU A 13 7.12 -0.97 -20.05
C LEU A 13 8.42 -0.47 -20.73
N ARG A 14 8.82 -1.09 -21.84
CA ARG A 14 9.99 -0.63 -22.63
C ARG A 14 9.81 0.75 -23.26
N GLY A 15 8.58 1.18 -23.51
CA GLY A 15 8.27 2.49 -24.10
C GLY A 15 8.14 3.62 -23.08
N CYS A 16 8.19 3.31 -21.77
CA CYS A 16 8.13 4.31 -20.72
C CYS A 16 9.33 5.26 -20.79
N ARG A 17 9.10 6.51 -20.40
CA ARG A 17 10.14 7.52 -20.19
C ARG A 17 9.91 8.19 -18.83
N PRO A 18 10.95 8.72 -18.17
CA PRO A 18 10.78 9.49 -16.95
C PRO A 18 9.81 10.66 -17.16
N ALA A 19 8.99 10.92 -16.16
CA ALA A 19 8.19 12.14 -16.06
C ALA A 19 8.89 13.13 -15.12
N ASP A 20 8.68 14.42 -15.35
CA ASP A 20 9.18 15.50 -14.50
C ASP A 20 8.18 15.73 -13.35
N VAL A 21 8.17 14.80 -12.39
CA VAL A 21 7.33 14.81 -11.19
C VAL A 21 8.12 14.26 -10.00
N ASP A 22 7.86 14.78 -8.80
CA ASP A 22 8.53 14.31 -7.60
C ASP A 22 7.76 13.12 -6.99
N PRO A 23 8.39 11.95 -6.84
CA PRO A 23 7.79 10.84 -6.12
C PRO A 23 7.72 11.14 -4.63
N VAL A 24 6.55 10.94 -4.02
CA VAL A 24 6.31 11.19 -2.58
C VAL A 24 5.74 9.97 -1.86
N VAL A 25 6.07 9.85 -0.58
CA VAL A 25 5.43 8.90 0.35
C VAL A 25 4.38 9.65 1.14
N ILE A 26 3.18 9.08 1.23
CA ILE A 26 2.10 9.62 2.05
C ILE A 26 2.10 8.85 3.37
N ASP A 27 2.28 9.55 4.49
CA ASP A 27 2.06 8.95 5.80
C ASP A 27 0.56 8.79 6.04
N ALA A 28 0.12 7.57 6.33
CA ALA A 28 -1.27 7.27 6.62
C ALA A 28 -1.76 7.97 7.90
N ALA A 29 -0.86 8.32 8.83
CA ALA A 29 -1.21 9.08 10.02
C ALA A 29 -1.63 10.53 9.69
N ASP A 30 -1.13 11.08 8.59
CA ASP A 30 -1.49 12.42 8.09
C ASP A 30 -2.73 12.39 7.18
N LEU A 31 -3.30 11.21 6.92
CA LEU A 31 -4.49 11.06 6.09
C LEU A 31 -5.76 11.18 6.94
N ASP A 32 -6.40 12.35 6.90
CA ASP A 32 -7.64 12.62 7.66
C ASP A 32 -8.79 11.67 7.27
N SER A 33 -8.81 11.18 6.03
CA SER A 33 -9.88 10.31 5.54
C SER A 33 -9.51 9.50 4.30
N THR A 34 -10.01 8.27 4.24
CA THR A 34 -10.00 7.44 3.02
C THR A 34 -11.28 7.59 2.18
N ALA A 35 -12.14 8.58 2.48
CA ALA A 35 -13.36 8.82 1.72
C ALA A 35 -13.03 9.26 0.27
N PRO A 36 -13.78 8.80 -0.74
CA PRO A 36 -13.47 9.10 -2.14
C PRO A 36 -13.39 10.60 -2.48
N GLU A 37 -14.21 11.44 -1.84
CA GLU A 37 -14.17 12.89 -2.04
C GLU A 37 -12.86 13.51 -1.52
N HIS A 38 -12.44 13.14 -0.31
CA HIS A 38 -11.18 13.58 0.27
C HIS A 38 -9.99 13.14 -0.58
N LEU A 39 -9.97 11.88 -1.03
CA LEU A 39 -8.89 11.36 -1.87
C LEU A 39 -8.83 12.04 -3.25
N ARG A 40 -9.97 12.47 -3.81
CA ARG A 40 -9.99 13.25 -5.08
C ARG A 40 -9.34 14.60 -4.89
N ASP A 41 -9.63 15.28 -3.79
CA ASP A 41 -9.07 16.60 -3.51
C ASP A 41 -7.58 16.49 -3.16
N LEU A 42 -7.17 15.47 -2.40
CA LEU A 42 -5.76 15.15 -2.18
C LEU A 42 -5.03 14.88 -3.50
N LYS A 43 -5.59 14.03 -4.38
CA LYS A 43 -5.00 13.72 -5.69
C LYS A 43 -4.82 14.97 -6.55
N ARG A 44 -5.79 15.88 -6.54
CA ARG A 44 -5.69 17.19 -7.22
C ARG A 44 -4.59 18.05 -6.59
N GLY A 45 -4.53 18.10 -5.27
CA GLY A 45 -3.52 18.86 -4.53
C GLY A 45 -2.09 18.40 -4.79
N LEU A 46 -1.88 17.09 -4.91
CA LEU A 46 -0.59 16.48 -5.26
C LEU A 46 -0.19 16.81 -6.69
N ALA A 47 -1.09 16.58 -7.66
CA ALA A 47 -0.83 16.87 -9.06
C ALA A 47 -0.53 18.36 -9.31
N ALA A 48 -1.24 19.27 -8.65
CA ALA A 48 -1.00 20.71 -8.74
C ALA A 48 0.39 21.14 -8.21
N ARG A 49 1.02 20.30 -7.39
CA ARG A 49 2.37 20.52 -6.85
C ARG A 49 3.45 19.72 -7.59
N GLY A 50 3.09 18.96 -8.62
CA GLY A 50 4.03 18.09 -9.34
C GLY A 50 4.38 16.81 -8.58
N TYR A 51 3.56 16.41 -7.60
CA TYR A 51 3.83 15.21 -6.78
C TYR A 51 3.11 13.98 -7.31
N GLN A 52 3.84 12.86 -7.37
CA GLN A 52 3.32 11.54 -7.71
C GLN A 52 3.43 10.63 -6.48
N PRO A 53 2.32 10.11 -5.94
CA PRO A 53 2.38 9.08 -4.90
C PRO A 53 3.18 7.88 -5.36
N ALA A 54 4.27 7.58 -4.65
CA ALA A 54 5.01 6.35 -4.80
C ALA A 54 4.48 5.30 -3.83
N ALA A 55 4.16 5.70 -2.59
CA ALA A 55 3.75 4.82 -1.51
C ALA A 55 2.75 5.48 -0.56
N VAL A 56 2.01 4.64 0.16
CA VAL A 56 1.34 4.99 1.42
C VAL A 56 2.02 4.20 2.54
N ALA A 57 2.59 4.89 3.53
CA ALA A 57 3.23 4.27 4.70
C ALA A 57 2.25 4.22 5.86
N ALA A 58 2.19 3.09 6.55
CA ALA A 58 1.29 2.89 7.68
C ALA A 58 1.96 2.05 8.76
N GLU A 59 1.79 2.46 10.01
CA GLU A 59 2.07 1.60 11.16
C GLU A 59 0.88 0.67 11.40
N ALA A 60 1.17 -0.55 11.82
CA ALA A 60 0.19 -1.56 12.15
C ALA A 60 0.48 -2.23 13.50
N GLU A 61 -0.57 -2.35 14.31
CA GLU A 61 -0.52 -2.95 15.64
C GLU A 61 -1.41 -4.19 15.68
N PHE A 62 -0.80 -5.35 15.84
CA PHE A 62 -1.50 -6.63 15.95
C PHE A 62 -1.37 -7.27 17.34
N ASP A 63 -0.69 -6.60 18.28
CA ASP A 63 -0.44 -7.08 19.65
C ASP A 63 -1.66 -6.88 20.55
N THR A 64 -2.78 -7.47 20.12
CA THR A 64 -4.02 -7.48 20.86
C THR A 64 -4.59 -8.90 20.93
N GLU A 65 -4.96 -9.31 22.14
CA GLU A 65 -5.73 -10.53 22.40
C GLU A 65 -7.18 -10.42 21.89
N SER A 66 -7.62 -9.20 21.56
CA SER A 66 -8.97 -8.93 21.05
C SER A 66 -9.06 -9.16 19.56
N THR A 67 -9.81 -10.20 19.16
CA THR A 67 -10.15 -10.46 17.75
C THR A 67 -10.83 -9.26 17.08
N LEU A 68 -11.62 -8.48 17.82
CA LEU A 68 -12.30 -7.30 17.28
C LEU A 68 -11.33 -6.17 16.93
N GLU A 69 -10.35 -5.91 17.79
CA GLU A 69 -9.33 -4.88 17.52
C GLU A 69 -8.46 -5.29 16.34
N ARG A 70 -8.06 -6.57 16.29
CA ARG A 70 -7.35 -7.14 15.14
C ARG A 70 -8.14 -7.01 13.84
N GLN A 71 -9.45 -7.27 13.87
CA GLN A 71 -10.29 -7.14 12.68
C GLN A 71 -10.40 -5.68 12.22
N ARG A 72 -10.53 -4.73 13.15
CA ARG A 72 -10.52 -3.29 12.84
C ARG A 72 -9.20 -2.86 12.22
N GLU A 73 -8.09 -3.36 12.72
CA GLU A 73 -6.76 -3.12 12.18
C GLU A 73 -6.67 -3.56 10.71
N VAL A 74 -7.09 -4.79 10.43
CA VAL A 74 -7.12 -5.35 9.07
C VAL A 74 -8.03 -4.52 8.16
N ASP A 75 -9.20 -4.11 8.65
CA ASP A 75 -10.12 -3.31 7.86
C ASP A 75 -9.60 -1.88 7.61
N ARG A 76 -8.84 -1.29 8.54
CA ARG A 76 -8.10 -0.03 8.32
C ARG A 76 -7.08 -0.20 7.21
N LEU A 77 -6.22 -1.21 7.29
CA LEU A 77 -5.19 -1.48 6.28
C LEU A 77 -5.80 -1.75 4.90
N ARG A 78 -6.94 -2.45 4.82
CA ARG A 78 -7.71 -2.61 3.57
C ARG A 78 -8.24 -1.28 3.03
N GLY A 79 -8.67 -0.37 3.91
CA GLY A 79 -9.02 1.00 3.56
C GLY A 79 -7.86 1.75 2.92
N LEU A 80 -6.70 1.70 3.56
CA LEU A 80 -5.46 2.34 3.09
C LEU A 80 -4.96 1.75 1.78
N LEU A 81 -5.04 0.43 1.59
CA LEU A 81 -4.71 -0.25 0.33
C LEU A 81 -5.56 0.30 -0.84
N ARG A 82 -6.87 0.43 -0.63
CA ARG A 82 -7.77 1.02 -1.63
C ARG A 82 -7.46 2.50 -1.87
N ALA A 83 -7.08 3.23 -0.82
CA ALA A 83 -6.66 4.63 -0.96
C ALA A 83 -5.37 4.74 -1.78
N ALA A 84 -4.37 3.88 -1.53
CA ALA A 84 -3.13 3.82 -2.31
C ALA A 84 -3.42 3.57 -3.79
N ALA A 85 -4.23 2.55 -4.11
CA ALA A 85 -4.65 2.25 -5.47
C ALA A 85 -5.37 3.44 -6.13
N PHE A 86 -6.28 4.10 -5.40
CA PHE A 86 -7.01 5.27 -5.90
C PHE A 86 -6.09 6.46 -6.21
N LEU A 87 -5.13 6.73 -5.32
CA LEU A 87 -4.15 7.80 -5.46
C LEU A 87 -3.11 7.50 -6.55
N GLY A 88 -2.99 6.23 -6.95
CA GLY A 88 -2.01 5.77 -7.95
C GLY A 88 -0.64 5.46 -7.35
N ALA A 89 -0.58 5.21 -6.04
CA ALA A 89 0.62 4.70 -5.39
C ALA A 89 0.82 3.22 -5.76
N GLY A 90 2.04 2.87 -6.17
CA GLY A 90 2.38 1.50 -6.55
C GLY A 90 2.59 0.57 -5.36
N ARG A 91 2.72 1.11 -4.14
CA ARG A 91 2.97 0.31 -2.94
C ARG A 91 2.26 0.83 -1.69
N ILE A 92 1.99 -0.09 -0.76
CA ILE A 92 1.67 0.20 0.63
C ILE A 92 2.81 -0.35 1.50
N GLU A 93 3.38 0.52 2.31
CA GLU A 93 4.46 0.20 3.24
C GLU A 93 3.85 0.00 4.62
N VAL A 94 3.99 -1.19 5.20
CA VAL A 94 3.44 -1.53 6.52
C VAL A 94 4.58 -1.84 7.47
N SER A 95 4.76 -0.97 8.47
CA SER A 95 5.59 -1.29 9.64
C SER A 95 4.73 -1.97 10.68
N VAL A 96 5.19 -3.10 11.21
CA VAL A 96 4.48 -3.81 12.29
C VAL A 96 5.29 -3.68 13.56
N THR A 97 4.67 -3.17 14.61
CA THR A 97 5.29 -3.09 15.93
C THR A 97 5.10 -4.41 16.69
N GLY A 98 6.11 -4.79 17.47
CA GLY A 98 6.06 -6.01 18.28
C GLY A 98 6.21 -7.33 17.50
N GLU A 99 5.98 -8.44 18.18
CA GLU A 99 6.08 -9.78 17.59
C GLU A 99 4.85 -10.09 16.72
N VAL A 100 5.10 -10.49 15.46
CA VAL A 100 4.01 -10.86 14.55
C VAL A 100 3.58 -12.30 14.79
N ARG A 101 2.43 -12.46 15.46
CA ARG A 101 1.78 -13.76 15.71
C ARG A 101 1.18 -14.36 14.44
N GLU A 102 0.85 -15.65 14.46
CA GLU A 102 0.30 -16.39 13.30
C GLU A 102 -0.95 -15.76 12.70
N GLU A 103 -1.84 -15.21 13.54
CA GLU A 103 -3.06 -14.53 13.10
C GLU A 103 -2.73 -13.25 12.31
N ALA A 104 -1.72 -12.50 12.75
CA ALA A 104 -1.24 -11.32 12.06
C ALA A 104 -0.54 -11.68 10.74
N ARG A 105 0.27 -12.75 10.71
CA ARG A 105 0.87 -13.29 9.47
C ARG A 105 -0.20 -13.65 8.45
N THR A 106 -1.24 -14.36 8.88
CA THR A 106 -2.38 -14.76 8.03
C THR A 106 -3.11 -13.54 7.49
N ALA A 107 -3.35 -12.54 8.33
CA ALA A 107 -4.02 -11.31 7.92
C ALA A 107 -3.20 -10.51 6.91
N LEU A 108 -1.89 -10.37 7.12
CA LEU A 108 -0.98 -9.70 6.21
C LEU A 108 -0.85 -10.43 4.86
N ALA A 109 -0.82 -11.77 4.87
CA ALA A 109 -0.85 -12.56 3.64
C ALA A 109 -2.14 -12.34 2.84
N ALA A 110 -3.29 -12.32 3.51
CA ALA A 110 -4.57 -12.01 2.87
C ALA A 110 -4.62 -10.57 2.33
N LEU A 111 -3.94 -9.63 2.99
CA LEU A 111 -3.81 -8.26 2.52
C LEU A 111 -2.89 -8.17 1.30
N ALA A 112 -1.77 -8.88 1.28
CA ALA A 112 -0.84 -8.95 0.14
C ALA A 112 -1.52 -9.54 -1.11
N GLU A 113 -2.28 -10.62 -0.96
CA GLU A 113 -3.13 -11.20 -2.02
C GLU A 113 -4.14 -10.20 -2.58
N ARG A 114 -4.67 -9.32 -1.71
CA ARG A 114 -5.57 -8.25 -2.16
C ARG A 114 -4.80 -7.13 -2.87
N ALA A 115 -3.64 -6.76 -2.35
CA ALA A 115 -2.76 -5.76 -2.94
C ALA A 115 -2.43 -6.11 -4.40
N ASP A 116 -2.02 -7.36 -4.64
CA ASP A 116 -1.73 -7.89 -5.97
C ASP A 116 -2.91 -7.72 -6.94
N ARG A 117 -4.14 -8.03 -6.51
CA ARG A 117 -5.35 -7.84 -7.33
C ARG A 117 -5.67 -6.39 -7.67
N GLU A 118 -5.24 -5.45 -6.82
CA GLU A 118 -5.40 -4.01 -7.05
C GLU A 118 -4.19 -3.43 -7.81
N GLY A 119 -3.17 -4.25 -8.13
CA GLY A 119 -1.92 -3.81 -8.78
C GLY A 119 -1.01 -3.00 -7.86
N VAL A 120 -1.14 -3.18 -6.54
CA VAL A 120 -0.35 -2.50 -5.50
C VAL A 120 0.54 -3.53 -4.81
N GLU A 121 1.80 -3.20 -4.58
CA GLU A 121 2.70 -4.04 -3.79
C GLU A 121 2.50 -3.80 -2.29
N LEU A 122 2.37 -4.85 -1.48
CA LEU A 122 2.48 -4.73 -0.03
C LEU A 122 3.92 -4.97 0.38
N VAL A 123 4.55 -3.96 0.96
CA VAL A 123 5.93 -4.01 1.46
C VAL A 123 5.91 -3.95 2.97
N ARG A 124 6.54 -4.92 3.64
CA ARG A 124 6.78 -4.84 5.09
C ARG A 124 8.07 -4.07 5.35
N VAL A 125 8.01 -3.07 6.21
CA VAL A 125 9.17 -2.22 6.58
C VAL A 125 9.51 -2.43 8.06
N GLY A 126 10.80 -2.58 8.39
CA GLY A 126 11.28 -2.83 9.75
C GLY A 126 12.32 -3.96 9.83
N ALA A 127 12.82 -4.24 11.04
CA ALA A 127 14.00 -5.09 11.28
C ALA A 127 13.90 -6.54 10.78
N ASP A 128 12.69 -7.05 10.51
CA ASP A 128 12.45 -8.40 9.99
C ASP A 128 12.20 -8.45 8.47
N ALA A 129 12.46 -7.38 7.72
CA ALA A 129 12.24 -7.33 6.27
C ALA A 129 13.24 -8.18 5.43
N GLY A 130 14.03 -9.05 6.08
CA GLY A 130 14.90 -10.02 5.42
C GLY A 130 14.65 -11.42 5.93
N GLY A 131 13.92 -12.24 5.16
CA GLY A 131 13.81 -13.67 5.47
C GLY A 131 12.77 -14.44 4.64
N ALA A 132 13.09 -14.70 3.37
CA ALA A 132 12.96 -15.99 2.66
C ALA A 132 12.98 -15.76 1.14
#